data_AF-A0A318CRZ2-F1
#
_entry.id   AF-A0A318CRZ2-F1
#
_cell.length_a   1.000
_cell.length_b   1.000
_cell.length_c   1.000
_cell.angle_alpha   90.00
_cell.angle_beta   90.00
_cell.angle_gamma   90.00
#
_symmetry.space_group_name_H-M   'P 1'
#
loop_
_entity.id
_entity.type
_entity.pdbx_description
1 polymer ?
#
loop_
_entity_poly.entity_id
_entity_poly.type
_entity_poly.pdbx_seq_one_letter_code
_entity_poly.pdbx_strand_id
1 'polypeptide(L)'
;MKPKGIQIDINRLKKSQLYSEELGINLWENDDREIFKWFLASLLFGARISETIAKKTYKTFERYHLLEPKTILESGWDYLVSPIMREGGYVRYDGKTSTKVLRNCHAILVNYHGSLKNLHEEAQNSRDLESKLTGLYGIGPVTANIFLRELRTVWEKCDPDPLPVVKEMAERFKIDLGQYDRKSEDFIRIEAGLIRLKKQKKQSPCNPLIQTLNGLRQVCTIWFEKKTTKVC
;
A
#
# COMPACT_ATOMS: atom_id res chain seq x y z
N MET A 1 -13.49 -13.57 32.32
CA MET A 1 -13.46 -12.12 32.06
C MET A 1 -13.02 -11.90 30.61
N LYS A 2 -13.88 -11.33 29.75
CA LYS A 2 -13.45 -10.86 28.42
C LYS A 2 -12.40 -9.74 28.66
N PRO A 3 -11.25 -9.73 27.97
CA PRO A 3 -10.27 -8.67 28.16
C PRO A 3 -10.94 -7.31 27.88
N LYS A 4 -10.70 -6.31 28.74
CA LYS A 4 -11.09 -4.91 28.49
C LYS A 4 -10.56 -4.55 27.10
N GLY A 5 -11.48 -4.40 26.14
CA GLY A 5 -11.13 -3.98 24.79
C GLY A 5 -10.39 -2.65 24.86
N ILE A 6 -9.25 -2.56 24.19
CA ILE A 6 -8.55 -1.28 24.02
C ILE A 6 -9.52 -0.37 23.27
N GLN A 7 -10.10 0.62 23.95
CA GLN A 7 -10.93 1.64 23.30
C GLN A 7 -9.99 2.58 22.54
N ILE A 8 -10.22 2.76 21.24
CA ILE A 8 -9.49 3.76 20.46
C ILE A 8 -10.35 5.01 20.34
N ASP A 9 -9.74 6.17 20.57
CA ASP A 9 -10.37 7.46 20.34
C ASP A 9 -10.57 7.68 18.84
N ILE A 10 -11.82 7.83 18.42
CA ILE A 10 -12.17 8.12 17.02
C ILE A 10 -11.57 9.44 16.54
N ASN A 11 -11.45 10.44 17.41
CA ASN A 11 -10.87 11.74 17.05
C ASN A 11 -9.39 11.61 16.67
N ARG A 12 -8.69 10.61 17.24
CA ARG A 12 -7.33 10.26 16.82
C ARG A 12 -7.32 9.66 15.42
N LEU A 13 -8.30 8.80 15.09
CA LEU A 13 -8.41 8.19 13.76
C LEU A 13 -8.72 9.22 12.68
N LYS A 14 -9.62 10.17 12.97
CA LYS A 14 -9.95 11.30 12.09
C LYS A 14 -8.77 12.23 11.80
N LYS A 15 -7.69 12.15 12.57
CA LYS A 15 -6.44 12.92 12.35
C LYS A 15 -5.30 12.06 11.80
N SER A 16 -5.59 10.84 11.35
CA SER A 16 -4.56 9.95 10.81
C SER A 16 -4.00 10.51 9.50
N GLN A 17 -2.67 10.46 9.37
CA GLN A 17 -1.99 10.83 8.14
C GLN A 17 -2.30 9.80 7.03
N LEU A 18 -2.69 10.32 5.88
CA LEU A 18 -2.91 9.52 4.67
C LEU A 18 -1.57 8.98 4.13
N TYR A 19 -1.64 7.98 3.25
CA TYR A 19 -0.43 7.42 2.65
C TYR A 19 0.13 8.35 1.57
N SER A 20 -0.73 9.01 0.81
CA SER A 20 -0.37 10.10 -0.12
C SER A 20 0.34 11.25 0.60
N GLU A 21 -0.23 11.75 1.70
CA GLU A 21 0.36 12.81 2.53
C GLU A 21 1.75 12.44 3.05
N GLU A 22 1.95 11.20 3.51
CA GLU A 22 3.26 10.73 3.97
C GLU A 22 4.32 10.70 2.85
N LEU A 23 3.89 10.53 1.59
CA LEU A 23 4.75 10.58 0.43
C LEU A 23 4.94 12.00 -0.13
N GLY A 24 4.24 13.01 0.41
CA GLY A 24 4.25 14.37 -0.12
C GLY A 24 3.43 14.53 -1.41
N ILE A 25 2.42 13.68 -1.62
CA ILE A 25 1.55 13.71 -2.79
C ILE A 25 0.26 14.46 -2.43
N ASN A 26 -0.06 15.52 -3.18
CA ASN A 26 -1.23 16.36 -2.96
C ASN A 26 -2.39 15.98 -3.88
N LEU A 27 -3.26 15.08 -3.42
CA LEU A 27 -4.44 14.67 -4.19
C LEU A 27 -5.54 15.72 -4.25
N TRP A 28 -5.54 16.69 -3.32
CA TRP A 28 -6.61 17.69 -3.19
C TRP A 28 -6.66 18.65 -4.40
N GLU A 29 -5.55 18.81 -5.12
CA GLU A 29 -5.45 19.66 -6.30
C GLU A 29 -6.08 19.03 -7.56
N ASN A 30 -6.41 17.73 -7.53
CA ASN A 30 -6.91 17.00 -8.71
C ASN A 30 -6.02 17.18 -9.97
N ASP A 31 -4.71 17.31 -9.73
CA ASP A 31 -3.67 17.46 -10.74
C ASP A 31 -3.24 16.08 -11.29
N ASP A 32 -3.06 15.99 -12.61
CA ASP A 32 -2.70 14.74 -13.28
C ASP A 32 -1.37 14.16 -12.79
N ARG A 33 -0.38 15.00 -12.47
CA ARG A 33 0.93 14.53 -11.99
C ARG A 33 0.79 13.98 -10.58
N GLU A 34 0.07 14.66 -9.69
CA GLU A 34 -0.17 14.17 -8.32
C GLU A 34 -0.97 12.86 -8.31
N ILE A 35 -1.99 12.76 -9.16
CA ILE A 35 -2.76 11.52 -9.34
C ILE A 35 -1.87 10.40 -9.87
N PHE A 36 -1.01 10.67 -10.87
CA PHE A 36 -0.10 9.66 -11.39
C PHE A 36 0.97 9.23 -10.36
N LYS A 37 1.51 10.17 -9.58
CA LYS A 37 2.40 9.86 -8.44
C LYS A 37 1.73 8.88 -7.48
N TRP A 38 0.46 9.13 -7.15
CA TRP A 38 -0.31 8.25 -6.27
C TRP A 38 -0.62 6.89 -6.90
N PHE A 39 -0.92 6.86 -8.20
CA PHE A 39 -1.08 5.62 -8.93
C PHE A 39 0.19 4.76 -8.89
N LEU A 40 1.36 5.36 -9.18
CA LEU A 40 2.66 4.68 -9.10
C LEU A 40 2.92 4.13 -7.69
N ALA A 41 2.69 4.94 -6.66
CA ALA A 41 2.81 4.50 -5.27
C ALA A 41 1.86 3.32 -4.97
N SER A 42 0.63 3.37 -5.47
CA SER A 42 -0.37 2.31 -5.31
C SER A 42 0.08 0.98 -5.94
N LEU A 43 0.73 1.01 -7.12
CA LEU A 43 1.31 -0.18 -7.74
C LEU A 43 2.36 -0.83 -6.83
N LEU A 44 3.21 -0.02 -6.18
CA LEU A 44 4.27 -0.46 -5.27
C LEU A 44 3.70 -1.02 -3.96
N PHE A 45 2.68 -0.38 -3.39
CA PHE A 45 2.00 -0.86 -2.18
C PHE A 45 1.18 -2.12 -2.41
N GLY A 46 0.70 -2.34 -3.64
CA GLY A 46 -0.17 -3.45 -4.00
C GLY A 46 0.48 -4.83 -4.02
N ALA A 47 1.82 -4.93 -3.96
CA ALA A 47 2.51 -6.21 -3.91
C ALA A 47 2.68 -6.75 -2.47
N ARG A 48 3.15 -8.00 -2.35
CA ARG A 48 3.48 -8.63 -1.06
C ARG A 48 4.82 -8.12 -0.52
N ILE A 49 4.93 -6.81 -0.32
CA ILE A 49 6.12 -6.09 0.12
C ILE A 49 5.83 -5.31 1.40
N SER A 50 6.87 -4.91 2.14
CA SER A 50 6.68 -4.03 3.29
C SER A 50 6.34 -2.60 2.84
N GLU A 51 5.56 -1.90 3.65
CA GLU A 51 5.25 -0.48 3.42
C GLU A 51 6.52 0.37 3.33
N THR A 52 7.50 0.11 4.20
CA THR A 52 8.79 0.81 4.21
C THR A 52 9.53 0.67 2.89
N ILE A 53 9.58 -0.54 2.31
CA ILE A 53 10.23 -0.76 1.01
C ILE A 53 9.44 -0.06 -0.11
N ALA A 54 8.11 -0.14 -0.10
CA ALA A 54 7.29 0.55 -1.11
C ALA A 54 7.52 2.07 -1.08
N LYS A 55 7.51 2.69 0.11
CA LYS A 55 7.80 4.13 0.29
C LYS A 55 9.21 4.49 -0.14
N LYS A 56 10.21 3.72 0.30
CA LYS A 56 11.61 3.94 -0.10
C LYS A 56 11.78 3.87 -1.62
N THR A 57 11.14 2.90 -2.25
CA THR A 57 11.18 2.70 -3.71
C THR A 57 10.51 3.86 -4.44
N TYR A 58 9.34 4.31 -3.99
CA TYR A 58 8.71 5.52 -4.53
C TYR A 58 9.63 6.74 -4.44
N LYS A 59 10.32 6.93 -3.31
CA LYS A 59 11.30 8.00 -3.14
C LYS A 59 12.53 7.85 -4.04
N THR A 60 12.85 6.64 -4.50
CA THR A 60 13.85 6.46 -5.56
C THR A 60 13.31 6.94 -6.92
N PHE A 61 12.08 6.59 -7.30
CA PHE A 61 11.46 7.14 -8.52
C PHE A 61 11.46 8.68 -8.52
N GLU A 62 11.12 9.30 -7.39
CA GLU A 62 11.16 10.75 -7.21
C GLU A 62 12.57 11.33 -7.41
N ARG A 63 13.59 10.75 -6.75
CA ARG A 63 15.00 11.18 -6.85
C ARG A 63 15.54 11.14 -8.28
N TYR A 64 15.07 10.18 -9.07
CA TYR A 64 15.47 10.00 -10.47
C TYR A 64 14.51 10.70 -11.46
N HIS A 65 13.57 11.52 -10.98
CA HIS A 65 12.61 12.26 -11.80
C HIS A 65 11.73 11.37 -12.70
N LEU A 66 11.46 10.14 -12.27
CA LEU A 66 10.62 9.17 -12.97
C LEU A 66 9.19 9.17 -12.40
N LEU A 67 8.51 10.31 -12.52
CA LEU A 67 7.16 10.52 -11.98
C LEU A 67 6.12 10.86 -13.05
N GLU A 68 6.38 10.51 -14.31
CA GLU A 68 5.44 10.69 -15.42
C GLU A 68 5.42 9.43 -16.32
N PRO A 69 4.27 9.07 -16.93
CA PRO A 69 4.19 7.85 -17.75
C PRO A 69 5.24 7.82 -18.88
N LYS A 70 5.45 8.96 -19.54
CA LYS A 70 6.37 9.08 -20.68
C LYS A 70 7.82 8.88 -20.27
N THR A 71 8.28 9.57 -19.23
CA THR A 71 9.67 9.47 -18.75
C THR A 71 9.98 8.08 -18.21
N ILE A 72 9.02 7.44 -17.55
CA ILE A 72 9.15 6.05 -17.09
C ILE A 72 9.31 5.09 -18.27
N LEU A 73 8.51 5.23 -19.33
CA LEU A 73 8.64 4.38 -20.52
C LEU A 73 9.97 4.57 -21.22
N GLU A 74 10.41 5.82 -21.38
CA GLU A 74 11.69 6.16 -22.01
C GLU A 74 12.88 5.59 -21.22
N SER A 75 12.78 5.49 -19.89
CA SER A 75 13.84 4.91 -19.05
C SER A 75 14.06 3.41 -19.27
N GLY A 76 13.03 2.68 -19.71
CA GLY A 76 13.13 1.26 -20.02
C GLY A 76 13.22 0.34 -18.78
N TRP A 77 13.08 -0.97 -19.03
CA TRP A 77 12.94 -1.97 -17.97
C TRP A 77 14.21 -2.14 -17.14
N ASP A 78 15.39 -2.17 -17.78
CA ASP A 78 16.66 -2.38 -17.09
C ASP A 78 16.93 -1.25 -16.09
N TYR A 79 16.63 -0.01 -16.45
CA TYR A 79 16.81 1.15 -15.57
C TYR A 79 15.87 1.11 -14.37
N LEU A 80 14.61 0.72 -14.57
CA LEU A 80 13.67 0.53 -13.46
C LEU A 80 14.14 -0.58 -12.52
N VAL A 81 14.62 -1.70 -13.04
CA VAL A 81 15.17 -2.77 -12.19
C VAL A 81 16.42 -2.29 -11.45
N SER A 82 17.33 -1.63 -12.16
CA SER A 82 18.60 -1.12 -11.64
C SER A 82 18.95 0.22 -12.32
N PRO A 83 18.95 1.35 -11.59
CA PRO A 83 19.08 1.43 -10.13
C PRO A 83 17.77 1.49 -9.32
N ILE A 84 16.62 1.79 -9.94
CA ILE A 84 15.46 2.33 -9.21
C ILE A 84 14.92 1.36 -8.14
N MET A 85 14.54 0.14 -8.54
CA MET A 85 13.99 -0.86 -7.63
C MET A 85 15.04 -1.38 -6.65
N ARG A 86 16.29 -1.56 -7.09
CA ARG A 86 17.39 -2.04 -6.25
C ARG A 86 17.69 -1.10 -5.09
N GLU A 87 17.87 0.19 -5.35
CA GLU A 87 18.09 1.19 -4.30
C GLU A 87 16.90 1.30 -3.34
N GLY A 88 15.68 1.18 -3.89
CA GLY A 88 14.44 1.10 -3.14
C GLY A 88 14.32 -0.13 -2.24
N GLY A 89 15.14 -1.16 -2.48
CA GLY A 89 15.08 -2.44 -1.77
C GLY A 89 13.97 -3.37 -2.29
N TYR A 90 13.40 -3.10 -3.46
CA TYR A 90 12.31 -3.86 -4.08
C TYR A 90 12.79 -5.12 -4.82
N VAL A 91 13.95 -5.68 -4.44
CA VAL A 91 14.67 -6.72 -5.19
C VAL A 91 13.91 -8.04 -5.38
N ARG A 92 12.98 -8.38 -4.48
CA ARG A 92 12.24 -9.66 -4.56
C ARG A 92 11.31 -9.73 -5.78
N TYR A 93 10.82 -8.57 -6.22
CA TYR A 93 9.78 -8.47 -7.23
C TYR A 93 10.10 -7.38 -8.27
N ASP A 94 11.34 -6.93 -8.34
CA ASP A 94 11.79 -5.81 -9.16
C ASP A 94 11.42 -5.98 -10.64
N GLY A 95 11.74 -7.13 -11.24
CA GLY A 95 11.46 -7.39 -12.65
C GLY A 95 9.96 -7.38 -12.97
N LYS A 96 9.18 -8.15 -12.19
CA LYS A 96 7.71 -8.21 -12.36
C LYS A 96 7.06 -6.85 -12.14
N THR A 97 7.53 -6.09 -11.16
CA THR A 97 6.98 -4.78 -10.81
C THR A 97 7.37 -3.73 -11.85
N SER A 98 8.59 -3.79 -12.39
CA SER A 98 9.04 -2.91 -13.48
C SER A 98 8.23 -3.16 -14.77
N THR A 99 8.00 -4.43 -15.13
CA THR A 99 7.07 -4.77 -16.23
C THR A 99 5.67 -4.26 -15.96
N LYS A 100 5.17 -4.39 -14.72
CA LYS A 100 3.86 -3.87 -14.33
C LYS A 100 3.80 -2.36 -14.54
N VAL A 101 4.77 -1.60 -14.01
CA VAL A 101 4.85 -0.15 -14.14
C VAL A 101 4.86 0.28 -15.61
N LEU A 102 5.76 -0.27 -16.44
CA LEU A 102 5.87 0.08 -17.86
C LEU A 102 4.57 -0.19 -18.63
N ARG A 103 3.97 -1.38 -18.46
CA ARG A 103 2.73 -1.73 -19.18
C ARG A 103 1.57 -0.82 -18.81
N ASN A 104 1.49 -0.40 -17.55
CA ASN A 104 0.47 0.54 -17.12
C ASN A 104 0.74 1.95 -17.65
N CYS A 105 1.99 2.42 -17.66
CA CYS A 105 2.33 3.71 -18.26
C CYS A 105 1.97 3.76 -19.75
N HIS A 106 2.27 2.69 -20.49
CA HIS A 106 1.88 2.55 -21.90
C HIS A 106 0.36 2.58 -22.07
N ALA A 107 -0.39 1.80 -21.28
CA ALA A 107 -1.84 1.78 -21.36
C ALA A 107 -2.46 3.16 -21.05
N ILE A 108 -1.92 3.89 -20.06
CA ILE A 108 -2.38 5.23 -19.70
C ILE A 108 -2.14 6.23 -20.84
N LEU A 109 -0.96 6.20 -21.48
CA LEU A 109 -0.67 7.08 -22.61
C LEU A 109 -1.56 6.79 -23.82
N VAL A 110 -1.73 5.51 -24.18
CA VAL A 110 -2.44 5.12 -25.40
C VAL A 110 -3.95 5.21 -25.24
N ASN A 111 -4.48 4.70 -24.14
CA ASN A 111 -5.93 4.56 -23.98
C ASN A 111 -6.57 5.77 -23.31
N TYR A 112 -5.79 6.53 -22.53
CA TYR A 112 -6.30 7.64 -21.71
C TYR A 112 -5.52 8.93 -21.93
N HIS A 113 -4.77 9.03 -23.03
CA HIS A 113 -4.00 10.22 -23.42
C HIS A 113 -3.05 10.76 -22.34
N GLY A 114 -2.52 9.87 -21.49
CA GLY A 114 -1.59 10.21 -20.42
C GLY A 114 -2.22 10.64 -19.12
N SER A 115 -3.55 10.70 -19.03
CA SER A 115 -4.29 11.17 -17.85
C SER A 115 -5.15 10.05 -17.25
N LEU A 116 -4.99 9.80 -15.96
CA LEU A 116 -5.91 8.91 -15.22
C LEU A 116 -7.26 9.57 -14.95
N LYS A 117 -7.37 10.90 -15.10
CA LYS A 117 -8.67 11.59 -15.06
C LYS A 117 -9.53 11.21 -16.25
N ASN A 118 -8.95 11.03 -17.44
CA ASN A 118 -9.70 10.52 -18.60
C ASN A 118 -10.26 9.11 -18.32
N LEU A 119 -9.50 8.23 -17.66
CA LEU A 119 -10.00 6.92 -17.20
C LEU A 119 -11.20 7.09 -16.27
N HIS A 120 -11.10 8.02 -15.31
CA HIS A 120 -12.21 8.37 -14.42
C HIS A 120 -13.41 8.89 -15.21
N GLU A 121 -13.24 9.89 -16.09
CA GLU A 121 -14.29 10.51 -16.90
C GLU A 121 -15.05 9.48 -17.73
N GLU A 122 -14.34 8.57 -18.40
CA GLU A 122 -14.94 7.49 -19.19
C GLU A 122 -15.71 6.46 -18.36
N ALA A 123 -15.43 6.32 -17.05
CA ALA A 123 -16.13 5.37 -16.22
C ALA A 123 -17.59 5.79 -16.02
N GLN A 124 -18.54 4.86 -16.15
CA GLN A 124 -19.96 5.19 -15.99
C GLN A 124 -20.36 5.40 -14.52
N ASN A 125 -19.70 4.71 -13.60
CA ASN A 125 -19.98 4.73 -12.17
C ASN A 125 -18.80 4.12 -11.38
N SER A 126 -18.91 4.01 -10.05
CA SER A 126 -17.84 3.46 -9.21
C SER A 126 -17.44 2.04 -9.56
N ARG A 127 -18.41 1.17 -9.89
CA ARG A 127 -18.12 -0.22 -10.25
C ARG A 127 -17.38 -0.29 -11.57
N ASP A 128 -17.78 0.52 -12.56
CA ASP A 128 -17.08 0.58 -13.84
C ASP A 128 -15.67 1.18 -13.69
N LEU A 129 -15.47 2.17 -12.81
CA LEU A 129 -14.15 2.71 -12.50
C LEU A 129 -13.21 1.65 -11.92
N GLU A 130 -13.69 0.87 -10.95
CA GLU A 130 -12.95 -0.28 -10.41
C GLU A 130 -12.65 -1.34 -11.48
N SER A 131 -13.61 -1.62 -12.36
CA SER A 131 -13.45 -2.56 -13.47
C SER A 131 -12.38 -2.09 -14.46
N LYS A 132 -12.43 -0.83 -14.91
CA LYS A 132 -11.42 -0.24 -15.80
C LYS A 132 -10.02 -0.29 -15.18
N LEU A 133 -9.88 0.06 -13.90
CA LEU A 133 -8.59 -0.01 -13.20
C LEU A 133 -8.07 -1.44 -13.07
N THR A 134 -8.92 -2.40 -12.69
CA THR A 134 -8.51 -3.81 -12.59
C THR A 134 -8.29 -4.49 -13.94
N GLY A 135 -8.84 -3.93 -15.02
CA GLY A 135 -8.52 -4.29 -16.39
C GLY A 135 -7.10 -3.90 -16.82
N LEU A 136 -6.47 -2.95 -16.11
CA LEU A 136 -5.07 -2.63 -16.36
C LEU A 136 -4.14 -3.73 -15.86
N TYR A 137 -2.96 -3.82 -16.49
CA TYR A 137 -2.09 -4.97 -16.32
C TYR A 137 -1.62 -5.18 -14.87
N GLY A 138 -1.97 -6.32 -14.29
CA GLY A 138 -1.51 -6.73 -12.96
C GLY A 138 -2.08 -5.90 -11.81
N ILE A 139 -3.14 -5.10 -12.04
CA ILE A 139 -3.86 -4.39 -10.99
C ILE A 139 -4.96 -5.30 -10.45
N GLY A 140 -4.80 -5.73 -9.20
CA GLY A 140 -5.85 -6.47 -8.49
C GLY A 140 -6.74 -5.56 -7.64
N PRO A 141 -7.82 -6.10 -7.05
CA PRO A 141 -8.77 -5.34 -6.22
C PRO A 141 -8.11 -4.55 -5.09
N VAL A 142 -7.07 -5.11 -4.46
CA VAL A 142 -6.32 -4.41 -3.39
C VAL A 142 -5.58 -3.19 -3.94
N THR A 143 -4.94 -3.30 -5.10
CA THR A 143 -4.22 -2.17 -5.72
C THR A 143 -5.20 -1.07 -6.14
N ALA A 144 -6.31 -1.45 -6.78
CA ALA A 144 -7.37 -0.51 -7.16
C ALA A 144 -7.93 0.21 -5.93
N ASN A 145 -8.20 -0.52 -4.84
CA ASN A 145 -8.67 0.08 -3.59
C ASN A 145 -7.67 1.06 -2.98
N ILE A 146 -6.37 0.70 -2.93
CA ILE A 146 -5.33 1.62 -2.43
C ILE A 146 -5.37 2.94 -3.19
N PHE A 147 -5.45 2.88 -4.52
CA PHE A 147 -5.51 4.06 -5.37
C PHE A 147 -6.78 4.87 -5.12
N LEU A 148 -7.95 4.22 -5.23
CA LEU A 148 -9.25 4.88 -5.21
C LEU A 148 -9.64 5.43 -3.83
N ARG A 149 -9.23 4.80 -2.72
CA ARG A 149 -9.73 5.18 -1.39
C ARG A 149 -9.31 6.60 -0.98
N GLU A 150 -8.11 7.05 -1.38
CA GLU A 150 -7.61 8.39 -1.04
C GLU A 150 -8.01 9.45 -2.09
N LEU A 151 -8.53 9.02 -3.24
CA LEU A 151 -9.20 9.87 -4.23
C LEU A 151 -10.70 10.01 -3.98
N ARG A 152 -11.27 9.34 -2.96
CA ARG A 152 -12.72 9.26 -2.72
C ARG A 152 -13.38 10.63 -2.55
N THR A 153 -12.68 11.59 -1.97
CA THR A 153 -13.11 12.99 -1.75
C THR A 153 -12.87 13.89 -2.97
N VAL A 154 -12.05 13.45 -3.92
CA VAL A 154 -11.61 14.23 -5.09
C VAL A 154 -12.39 13.83 -6.34
N TRP A 155 -12.66 12.53 -6.50
CA TRP A 155 -13.31 11.94 -7.66
C TRP A 155 -14.69 11.41 -7.29
N GLU A 156 -15.72 11.92 -7.96
CA GLU A 156 -17.12 11.57 -7.71
C GLU A 156 -17.36 10.05 -7.77
N LYS A 157 -16.83 9.38 -8.80
CA LYS A 157 -16.95 7.94 -9.01
C LYS A 157 -16.05 7.06 -8.14
N CYS A 158 -15.16 7.61 -7.30
CA CYS A 158 -14.34 6.78 -6.41
C CYS A 158 -15.13 6.36 -5.18
N ASP A 159 -15.68 5.15 -5.10
CA ASP A 159 -16.27 4.66 -3.85
C ASP A 159 -15.97 3.18 -3.57
N PRO A 160 -14.69 2.80 -3.46
CA PRO A 160 -14.33 1.41 -3.23
C PRO A 160 -14.76 0.98 -1.83
N ASP A 161 -15.24 -0.25 -1.68
CA ASP A 161 -15.55 -0.78 -0.35
C ASP A 161 -14.31 -0.85 0.55
N PRO A 162 -14.44 -0.58 1.87
CA PRO A 162 -13.32 -0.71 2.79
C PRO A 162 -12.66 -2.09 2.72
N LEU A 163 -11.33 -2.12 2.74
CA LEU A 163 -10.58 -3.38 2.69
C LEU A 163 -10.97 -4.30 3.86
N PRO A 164 -10.83 -5.63 3.71
CA PRO A 164 -11.10 -6.58 4.80
C PRO A 164 -10.36 -6.23 6.11
N VAL A 165 -9.13 -5.71 6.01
CA VAL A 165 -8.36 -5.26 7.18
C VAL A 165 -8.99 -4.07 7.90
N VAL A 166 -9.64 -3.16 7.16
CA VAL A 166 -10.34 -2.01 7.75
C VAL A 166 -11.57 -2.51 8.52
N LYS A 167 -12.36 -3.39 7.90
CA LYS A 167 -13.53 -4.02 8.53
C LYS A 167 -13.15 -4.82 9.79
N GLU A 168 -12.11 -5.66 9.70
CA GLU A 168 -11.55 -6.42 10.84
C GLU A 168 -11.17 -5.49 12.00
N MET A 169 -10.46 -4.40 11.70
CA MET A 169 -9.99 -3.47 12.73
C MET A 169 -11.12 -2.61 13.31
N ALA A 170 -12.09 -2.21 12.49
CA ALA A 170 -13.29 -1.50 12.94
C ALA A 170 -14.09 -2.36 13.92
N GLU A 171 -14.35 -3.62 13.58
CA GLU A 171 -15.04 -4.58 14.46
C GLU A 171 -14.28 -4.76 15.78
N ARG A 172 -12.96 -4.97 15.71
CA ARG A 172 -12.10 -5.14 16.88
C ARG A 172 -12.18 -3.98 17.86
N PHE A 173 -12.28 -2.76 17.35
CA PHE A 173 -12.36 -1.53 18.15
C PHE A 173 -13.79 -1.03 18.34
N LYS A 174 -14.80 -1.81 17.91
CA LYS A 174 -16.22 -1.47 18.00
C LYS A 174 -16.56 -0.12 17.36
N ILE A 175 -15.95 0.16 16.21
CA ILE A 175 -16.23 1.34 15.41
C ILE A 175 -17.25 0.95 14.34
N ASP A 176 -18.41 1.61 14.35
CA ASP A 176 -19.42 1.47 13.31
C ASP A 176 -19.07 2.40 12.13
N LEU A 177 -18.49 1.82 11.07
CA LEU A 177 -18.14 2.58 9.87
C LEU A 177 -19.36 3.18 9.16
N GLY A 178 -20.56 2.62 9.37
CA GLY A 178 -21.80 3.10 8.74
C GLY A 178 -22.28 4.47 9.24
N GLN A 179 -21.75 4.94 10.37
CA GLN A 179 -22.07 6.26 10.93
C GLN A 179 -21.32 7.42 10.24
N TYR A 180 -20.35 7.10 9.38
CA TYR A 180 -19.49 8.08 8.76
C TYR A 180 -19.79 8.16 7.27
N ASP A 181 -19.93 9.39 6.75
CA ASP A 181 -20.05 9.61 5.32
C ASP A 181 -18.77 9.13 4.62
N ARG A 182 -18.92 8.14 3.74
CA ARG A 182 -17.82 7.57 2.95
C ARG A 182 -17.10 8.66 2.16
N LYS A 183 -17.81 9.68 1.66
CA LYS A 183 -17.26 10.77 0.84
C LYS A 183 -16.60 11.89 1.64
N SER A 184 -16.33 11.69 2.92
CA SER A 184 -15.69 12.68 3.79
C SER A 184 -14.19 12.42 4.00
N GLU A 185 -13.45 13.50 4.33
CA GLU A 185 -12.06 13.42 4.77
C GLU A 185 -11.91 12.58 6.05
N ASP A 186 -12.84 12.72 6.99
CA ASP A 186 -12.87 11.92 8.21
C ASP A 186 -12.83 10.42 7.90
N PHE A 187 -13.64 9.96 6.93
CA PHE A 187 -13.72 8.54 6.58
C PHE A 187 -12.41 8.01 6.02
N ILE A 188 -11.79 8.71 5.06
CA ILE A 188 -10.52 8.26 4.46
C ILE A 188 -9.38 8.23 5.51
N ARG A 189 -9.39 9.16 6.47
CA ARG A 189 -8.44 9.19 7.59
C ARG A 189 -8.71 8.05 8.58
N ILE A 190 -9.97 7.76 8.88
CA ILE A 190 -10.35 6.59 9.69
C ILE A 190 -9.85 5.29 9.05
N GLU A 191 -10.05 5.11 7.73
CA GLU A 191 -9.52 3.94 7.02
C GLU A 191 -7.99 3.84 7.12
N ALA A 192 -7.27 4.93 6.84
CA ALA A 192 -5.82 4.97 6.92
C ALA A 192 -5.33 4.63 8.35
N GLY A 193 -5.98 5.20 9.37
CA GLY A 193 -5.67 4.95 10.77
C GLY A 193 -5.86 3.48 11.17
N LEU A 194 -6.97 2.86 10.78
CA LEU A 194 -7.25 1.45 11.05
C LEU A 194 -6.23 0.52 10.38
N ILE A 195 -5.81 0.82 9.15
CA ILE A 195 -4.75 0.08 8.45
C ILE A 195 -3.41 0.21 9.21
N ARG A 196 -3.05 1.41 9.65
CA ARG A 196 -1.80 1.67 10.40
C ARG A 196 -1.79 0.94 11.75
N LEU A 197 -2.90 0.91 12.47
CA LEU A 197 -3.02 0.20 13.75
C LEU A 197 -2.77 -1.30 13.62
N LYS A 198 -3.22 -1.93 12.52
CA LYS A 198 -2.96 -3.35 12.26
C LYS A 198 -1.45 -3.63 12.16
N LYS A 199 -0.68 -2.70 11.58
CA LYS A 199 0.76 -2.84 11.39
C LYS A 199 1.55 -2.68 12.68
N GLN A 200 1.19 -1.72 13.53
CA GLN A 200 1.85 -1.51 14.83
C GLN A 200 1.86 -2.79 15.69
N LYS A 201 0.76 -3.56 15.69
CA LYS A 201 0.72 -4.85 16.40
C LYS A 201 1.55 -5.96 15.77
N LYS A 202 1.81 -5.94 14.46
CA LYS A 202 2.75 -6.88 13.83
C LYS A 202 4.20 -6.55 14.18
N GLN A 203 4.48 -5.30 14.56
CA GLN A 203 5.82 -4.82 14.91
C GLN A 203 6.08 -4.77 16.42
N SER A 204 5.05 -4.92 17.26
CA SER A 204 5.24 -5.22 18.68
C SER A 204 5.89 -6.61 18.82
N PRO A 205 7.11 -6.73 19.38
CA PRO A 205 7.70 -8.03 19.65
C PRO A 205 6.80 -8.80 20.64
N CYS A 206 6.75 -10.14 20.53
CA CYS A 206 6.51 -10.96 21.70
C CYS A 206 7.55 -10.53 22.75
N ASN A 207 7.12 -9.89 23.83
CA ASN A 207 7.99 -9.50 24.93
C ASN A 207 8.48 -10.78 25.64
N PRO A 208 9.76 -11.18 25.55
CA PRO A 208 10.25 -12.34 26.26
C PRO A 208 10.88 -11.89 27.57
N LEU A 209 10.07 -11.43 28.54
CA LEU A 209 10.56 -11.13 29.89
C LEU A 209 9.49 -11.43 30.94
N ILE A 210 9.33 -12.72 31.26
CA ILE A 210 9.17 -13.18 32.65
C ILE A 210 9.94 -14.49 32.80
N GLN A 211 11.23 -14.41 33.12
CA GLN A 211 11.92 -15.44 33.90
C GLN A 211 12.87 -14.74 34.87
N THR A 212 12.29 -14.29 35.99
CA THR A 212 13.01 -14.27 37.25
C THR A 212 12.32 -15.29 38.13
N LEU A 213 12.99 -16.42 38.39
CA LEU A 213 13.07 -17.05 39.70
C LEU A 213 13.96 -18.31 39.61
N ASN A 214 14.97 -18.29 40.49
CA ASN A 214 15.68 -19.41 41.09
C ASN A 214 16.72 -20.16 40.25
N GLY A 215 17.97 -20.05 40.72
CA GLY A 215 19.11 -20.78 40.18
C GLY A 215 19.08 -22.27 40.49
N LEU A 216 19.76 -23.02 39.64
CA LEU A 216 20.71 -24.09 39.95
C LEU A 216 21.26 -24.62 38.61
N ARG A 217 22.55 -24.94 38.61
CA ARG A 217 23.36 -25.48 37.50
C ARG A 217 22.65 -26.56 36.68
N GLN A 218 22.83 -26.56 35.36
CA GLN A 218 23.59 -27.60 34.65
C GLN A 218 23.72 -27.33 33.14
N VAL A 219 24.83 -27.84 32.61
CA VAL A 219 25.39 -27.76 31.27
C VAL A 219 24.55 -28.58 30.29
N CYS A 220 24.39 -28.13 29.04
CA CYS A 220 24.42 -29.05 27.90
C CYS A 220 24.74 -28.35 26.57
N THR A 221 25.97 -28.54 26.14
CA THR A 221 26.48 -28.40 24.77
C THR A 221 25.80 -29.45 23.87
N ILE A 222 25.87 -29.22 22.54
CA ILE A 222 25.59 -30.16 21.44
C ILE A 222 24.15 -30.11 20.89
N TRP A 223 23.99 -29.56 19.68
CA TRP A 223 23.52 -30.27 18.48
C TRP A 223 23.42 -29.28 17.30
N PHE A 224 24.51 -29.16 16.56
CA PHE A 224 24.50 -28.74 15.16
C PHE A 224 24.80 -29.99 14.33
N GLU A 225 24.28 -30.00 13.09
CA GLU A 225 24.61 -30.95 12.01
C GLU A 225 23.76 -32.24 11.90
N LYS A 226 22.84 -32.26 10.92
CA LYS A 226 23.03 -32.92 9.60
C LYS A 226 21.67 -33.16 8.91
N LYS A 227 21.56 -32.67 7.67
CA LYS A 227 20.96 -33.38 6.54
C LYS A 227 21.28 -32.64 5.23
N THR A 228 22.35 -33.08 4.56
CA THR A 228 22.49 -33.00 3.10
C THR A 228 22.78 -34.41 2.60
N THR A 229 22.01 -34.81 1.61
CA THR A 229 21.96 -36.13 0.98
C THR A 229 23.08 -36.34 -0.03
N LYS A 230 23.52 -37.60 -0.12
CA LYS A 230 24.46 -38.19 -1.09
C LYS A 230 24.00 -38.06 -2.54
N VAL A 231 24.97 -38.03 -3.45
CA VAL A 231 24.88 -38.50 -4.84
C VAL A 231 26.05 -39.47 -5.05
N CYS A 232 25.75 -40.65 -5.61
CA CYS A 232 26.72 -41.58 -6.18
C CYS A 232 27.00 -41.18 -7.63
#